data_AF-A0AAD9GNK4-F1
#
_entry.id   AF-A0AAD9GNK4-F1
#
_cell.length_a   1.000
_cell.length_b   1.000
_cell.length_c   1.000
_cell.angle_alpha   90.00
_cell.angle_beta   90.00
_cell.angle_gamma   90.00
#
_symmetry.space_group_name_H-M   'P 1'
#
loop_
_entity.id
_entity.type
_entity.pdbx_description
1 polymer ?
#
loop_
_entity_poly.entity_id
_entity_poly.type
_entity_poly.pdbx_seq_one_letter_code
_entity_poly.pdbx_strand_id
1 'polypeptide(L)'
;MESIAVDLQAKLGGSFNVYIMNHRGTGRCTRLSCSAETTGSGVEASNVGKCAEELLSKYGDMASFSTTSVAKDVASFMGEHTNDEDFIVFG
;
A
#
# COMPACT_ATOMS: atom_id res chain seq x y z
N MET A 1 4.82 4.28 -11.28
CA MET A 1 3.78 3.23 -11.17
C MET A 1 2.54 3.59 -11.99
N GLU A 2 1.98 4.80 -11.88
CA GLU A 2 0.79 5.18 -12.67
C GLU A 2 0.97 5.03 -14.20
N SER A 3 2.14 5.40 -14.74
CA SER A 3 2.44 5.17 -16.16
C SER A 3 2.37 3.68 -16.56
N ILE A 4 2.76 2.77 -15.67
CA ILE A 4 2.72 1.33 -15.91
C ILE A 4 1.28 0.83 -15.98
N ALA A 5 0.36 1.38 -15.17
CA ALA A 5 -1.06 1.04 -15.30
C ALA A 5 -1.64 1.46 -16.65
N VAL A 6 -1.28 2.65 -17.13
CA VAL A 6 -1.71 3.13 -18.46
C VAL A 6 -1.16 2.23 -19.55
N ASP A 7 0.13 1.91 -19.51
CA ASP A 7 0.76 1.02 -20.48
C ASP A 7 0.16 -0.39 -20.45
N LEU A 8 -0.15 -0.91 -19.26
CA LEU A 8 -0.79 -2.21 -19.09
C LEU A 8 -2.22 -2.20 -19.65
N GLN A 9 -3.01 -1.18 -19.33
CA GLN A 9 -4.36 -1.03 -19.85
C GLN A 9 -4.37 -0.96 -21.38
N ALA A 10 -3.40 -0.26 -21.99
CA ALA A 10 -3.22 -0.23 -23.43
C ALA A 10 -2.86 -1.61 -24.02
N LYS A 11 -1.95 -2.35 -23.38
CA LYS A 11 -1.57 -3.71 -23.80
C LYS A 11 -2.72 -4.72 -23.70
N LEU A 12 -3.64 -4.49 -22.77
CA LEU A 12 -4.86 -5.28 -22.57
C LEU A 12 -6.02 -4.83 -23.47
N GLY A 13 -5.76 -3.97 -24.47
CA GLY A 13 -6.76 -3.51 -25.42
C GLY A 13 -7.88 -2.66 -24.78
N GLY A 14 -7.61 -2.04 -23.63
CA GLY A 14 -8.59 -1.25 -22.88
C GLY A 14 -9.77 -2.03 -22.30
N SER A 15 -9.74 -3.37 -22.36
CA SER A 15 -10.83 -4.23 -21.89
C SER A 15 -10.82 -4.48 -20.37
N PHE A 16 -9.76 -4.04 -19.69
CA PHE A 16 -9.59 -4.21 -18.24
C PHE A 16 -9.53 -2.85 -17.55
N ASN A 17 -10.23 -2.76 -16.41
CA ASN A 17 -10.01 -1.70 -15.46
C ASN A 17 -8.75 -2.00 -14.66
N VAL A 18 -7.73 -1.14 -14.76
CA VAL A 18 -6.45 -1.33 -14.07
C VAL A 18 -6.37 -0.38 -12.89
N TYR A 19 -6.21 -0.93 -11.69
CA TYR A 19 -6.11 -0.17 -10.45
C TYR A 19 -4.73 -0.36 -9.82
N ILE A 20 -4.14 0.74 -9.36
CA ILE A 20 -2.94 0.70 -8.52
C ILE A 20 -3.32 1.27 -7.16
N MET A 21 -3.08 0.49 -6.12
CA MET A 21 -3.36 0.88 -4.75
C MET A 21 -2.05 1.24 -4.04
N ASN A 22 -2.01 2.40 -3.39
CA ASN A 22 -1.05 2.62 -2.32
C ASN A 22 -1.62 1.95 -1.07
N HIS A 23 -0.93 0.96 -0.53
CA HIS A 23 -1.36 0.34 0.72
C HIS A 23 -1.24 1.35 1.87
N ARG A 24 -2.11 1.22 2.87
CA ARG A 24 -1.94 1.93 4.15
C ARG A 24 -0.50 1.81 4.63
N GLY A 25 0.08 2.92 5.10
CA GLY A 25 1.49 2.98 5.47
C GLY A 25 2.45 3.33 4.34
N THR A 26 1.99 3.42 3.09
CA THR A 26 2.86 3.64 1.92
C THR A 26 2.33 4.73 0.98
N GLY A 27 3.23 5.19 0.09
CA GLY A 27 2.87 6.04 -1.03
C GLY A 27 2.11 7.31 -0.61
N ARG A 28 0.93 7.50 -1.22
CA ARG A 28 0.03 8.64 -0.97
C ARG A 28 -1.02 8.40 0.13
N CYS A 29 -1.10 7.21 0.71
CA CYS A 29 -1.91 6.96 1.90
C CYS A 29 -1.21 7.52 3.14
N THR A 30 -1.76 7.31 4.34
CA THR A 30 -1.06 7.63 5.60
C THR A 30 0.26 6.89 5.64
N ARG A 31 1.34 7.57 5.25
CA ARG A 31 2.67 6.98 5.12
C ARG A 31 3.26 6.77 6.52
N LEU A 32 3.77 5.56 6.77
CA LEU A 32 4.63 5.33 7.93
C LEU A 32 5.98 5.98 7.62
N SER A 33 6.41 6.83 8.54
CA SER A 33 7.69 7.53 8.48
C SER A 33 8.14 7.78 9.91
N CYS A 34 9.41 7.50 10.19
CA CYS A 34 10.05 7.80 11.47
C CYS A 34 11.31 8.66 11.24
N SER A 35 11.76 9.36 12.27
CA SER A 35 12.89 10.28 12.20
C SER A 35 14.21 9.58 11.84
N ALA A 36 14.27 8.27 12.11
CA ALA A 36 15.43 7.43 11.85
C ALA A 36 15.44 6.82 10.43
N GLU A 37 14.46 7.15 9.58
CA GLU A 37 14.53 6.85 8.15
C GLU A 37 15.63 7.71 7.51
N THR A 38 16.75 7.09 7.16
CA THR A 38 17.72 7.72 6.26
C THR A 38 17.13 7.68 4.86
N THR A 39 17.01 8.85 4.23
CA THR A 39 16.51 8.96 2.86
C THR A 39 17.36 8.10 1.93
N GLY A 40 16.80 6.97 1.47
CA GLY A 40 17.38 6.11 0.44
C GLY A 40 18.27 4.95 0.90
N SER A 41 18.57 4.79 2.19
CA SER A 41 19.49 3.72 2.68
C SER A 41 18.80 2.65 3.53
N GLY A 42 17.52 2.82 3.84
CA GLY A 42 16.80 1.96 4.79
C GLY A 42 17.10 2.34 6.24
N VAL A 43 16.29 1.83 7.16
CA VAL A 43 16.52 2.06 8.60
C VAL A 43 17.71 1.19 9.02
N GLU A 44 18.79 1.81 9.47
CA GLU A 44 19.89 1.11 10.15
C GLU A 44 19.31 0.15 11.19
N ALA A 45 19.80 -1.08 11.30
CA ALA A 45 19.23 -2.08 12.22
C ALA A 45 19.15 -1.55 13.67
N SER A 46 20.13 -0.72 14.06
CA SER A 46 20.20 -0.02 15.36
C SER A 46 19.07 0.99 15.59
N ASN A 47 18.42 1.47 14.53
CA ASN A 47 17.38 2.48 14.54
C ASN A 47 15.96 1.88 14.41
N VAL A 48 15.82 0.59 14.10
CA VAL A 48 14.52 -0.08 13.93
C VAL A 48 13.67 0.01 15.20
N GLY A 49 14.28 -0.19 16.37
CA GLY A 49 13.56 -0.09 17.66
C GLY A 49 13.00 1.31 17.92
N LYS A 50 13.81 2.35 17.70
CA LYS A 50 13.39 3.75 17.84
C LYS A 50 12.27 4.09 16.86
N CYS A 51 12.38 3.61 15.62
CA CYS A 51 11.34 3.77 14.62
C CYS A 51 10.03 3.11 15.06
N ALA A 52 10.08 1.88 15.59
CA ALA A 52 8.91 1.19 16.08
C ALA A 52 8.24 1.92 17.26
N GLU A 53 9.02 2.45 18.21
CA GLU A 53 8.52 3.26 19.31
C GLU A 53 7.86 4.56 18.84
N GLU A 54 8.48 5.27 17.88
CA GLU A 54 7.89 6.48 17.29
C GLU A 54 6.57 6.20 16.60
N LEU A 55 6.50 5.13 15.81
CA LEU A 55 5.29 4.74 15.09
C LEU A 55 4.18 4.28 16.06
N LEU A 56 4.53 3.50 17.08
CA LEU A 56 3.61 3.06 18.13
C LEU A 56 3.08 4.26 18.94
N SER A 57 3.95 5.22 19.27
CA SER A 57 3.55 6.47 19.95
C SER A 57 2.60 7.30 19.10
N LYS A 58 2.84 7.37 17.78
CA LYS A 58 2.04 8.18 16.85
C LYS A 58 0.68 7.56 16.51
N TYR A 59 0.63 6.25 16.26
CA TYR A 59 -0.54 5.59 15.70
C TYR A 59 -1.22 4.60 16.66
N GLY A 60 -0.60 4.30 17.81
CA GLY A 60 -1.08 3.28 18.72
C GLY A 60 -0.96 1.89 18.10
N ASP A 61 -2.05 1.12 18.10
CA ASP A 61 -2.06 -0.23 17.54
C ASP A 61 -1.73 -0.24 16.03
N MET A 62 -0.56 -0.80 15.74
CA MET A 62 -0.02 -0.93 14.38
C MET A 62 -0.67 -2.07 13.59
N ALA A 63 -1.56 -2.88 14.18
CA ALA A 63 -2.30 -3.93 13.46
C ALA A 63 -3.13 -3.36 12.30
N SER A 64 -3.54 -2.09 12.43
CA SER A 64 -4.17 -1.35 11.34
C SER A 64 -3.28 -1.32 10.10
N PHE A 65 -1.95 -1.23 10.18
CA PHE A 65 -1.05 -1.20 9.02
C PHE A 65 -0.58 -2.58 8.51
N SER A 66 -1.10 -3.68 9.07
CA SER A 66 -0.69 -5.05 8.71
C SER A 66 -1.10 -5.43 7.28
N THR A 67 -0.40 -6.44 6.73
CA THR A 67 -0.76 -7.06 5.44
C THR A 67 -2.18 -7.64 5.45
N THR A 68 -2.67 -8.14 6.59
CA THR A 68 -4.06 -8.60 6.74
C THR A 68 -5.04 -7.45 6.61
N SER A 69 -4.77 -6.31 7.22
CA SER A 69 -5.61 -5.11 7.08
C SER A 69 -5.57 -4.56 5.65
N VAL A 70 -4.41 -4.61 4.99
CA VAL A 70 -4.27 -4.28 3.57
C VAL A 70 -5.11 -5.21 2.68
N ALA A 71 -5.10 -6.52 2.93
CA ALA A 71 -5.92 -7.47 2.17
C ALA A 71 -7.43 -7.19 2.35
N LYS A 72 -7.85 -6.76 3.54
CA LYS A 72 -9.22 -6.30 3.78
C LYS A 72 -9.57 -5.05 2.98
N ASP A 73 -8.65 -4.10 2.82
CA ASP A 73 -8.87 -2.93 1.97
C ASP A 73 -9.10 -3.32 0.51
N VAL A 74 -8.34 -4.28 0.01
CA VAL A 74 -8.53 -4.81 -1.35
C VAL A 74 -9.91 -5.48 -1.47
N ALA A 75 -10.30 -6.29 -0.49
CA ALA A 75 -11.62 -6.93 -0.48
C ALA A 75 -12.78 -5.91 -0.42
N SER A 76 -12.66 -4.87 0.41
CA SER A 76 -13.64 -3.78 0.45
C SER A 76 -13.70 -3.01 -0.86
N PHE A 77 -12.54 -2.69 -1.45
CA PHE A 77 -12.45 -2.03 -2.75
C PHE A 77 -13.15 -2.87 -3.83
N MET A 78 -12.94 -4.19 -3.85
CA MET A 78 -13.62 -5.10 -4.76
C MET A 78 -15.15 -5.07 -4.52
N GLY A 79 -15.60 -5.06 -3.28
CA GLY A 79 -17.04 -4.99 -2.97
C GLY A 79 -17.70 -3.67 -3.40
N GLU A 80 -16.96 -2.56 -3.40
CA GLU A 80 -17.50 -1.22 -3.70
C GLU A 80 -17.34 -0.78 -5.16
N HIS A 81 -16.33 -1.32 -5.86
CA HIS A 81 -15.91 -0.83 -7.18
C HIS A 81 -15.85 -1.90 -8.26
N THR A 82 -16.34 -3.11 -8.01
CA THR A 82 -16.54 -4.10 -9.07
C THR A 82 -17.84 -3.86 -9.82
N ASN A 83 -17.84 -4.30 -11.08
CA ASN A 83 -18.97 -4.31 -11.99
C ASN A 83 -19.50 -5.73 -12.17
N ASP A 84 -19.51 -6.53 -11.09
CA ASP A 84 -19.84 -7.97 -11.07
C ASP A 84 -18.92 -8.87 -11.94
N GLU A 85 -17.80 -8.33 -12.41
CA GLU A 85 -16.79 -9.04 -13.20
C GLU A 85 -15.66 -9.61 -12.34
N ASP A 86 -14.89 -10.54 -12.93
CA ASP A 86 -13.74 -11.16 -12.28
C ASP A 86 -12.66 -10.12 -11.91
N PHE A 87 -12.13 -10.25 -10.69
CA PHE A 87 -11.04 -9.42 -10.19
C PHE A 87 -9.74 -10.22 -10.11
N ILE A 88 -8.69 -9.71 -10.76
CA ILE A 88 -7.36 -10.34 -10.75
C ILE A 88 -6.42 -9.47 -9.91
N VAL A 89 -5.90 -10.03 -8.82
CA VAL A 89 -4.89 -9.37 -7.96
C VAL A 89 -3.50 -9.84 -8.36
N PHE A 90 -2.61 -8.89 -8.63
CA PHE A 90 -1.19 -9.13 -8.90
C PHE A 90 -0.34 -8.35 -7.90
N GLY A 91 0.64 -9.02 -7.27
CA GLY A 91 1.49 -8.47 -6.21
C GLY A 91 2.95 -8.85 -6.39
#